data_AF-A0A3C7VWY3-F1
#
_entry.id   AF-A0A3C7VWY3-F1
#
_cell.length_a   1.000
_cell.length_b   1.000
_cell.length_c   1.000
_cell.angle_alpha   90.00
_cell.angle_beta   90.00
_cell.angle_gamma   90.00
#
_symmetry.space_group_name_H-M   'P 1'
#
loop_
_entity.id
_entity.type
_entity.pdbx_description
1 polymer ?
#
loop_
_entity_poly.entity_id
_entity_poly.type
_entity_poly.pdbx_seq_one_letter_code
_entity_poly.pdbx_strand_id
1 'polypeptide(L)'
;MRTTLTIDDQIARQLKAIAHETDASFKQVVNDTLRRGLAAAEQRAPARPYRLKPLSLGEPAPGYDLDKALAIAEHLEDEALVTKMNQRK
;
A
#
# COMPACT_ATOMS: atom_id res chain seq x y z
N MET A 1 -16.03 22.73 28.84
CA MET A 1 -14.84 23.38 29.43
C MET A 1 -14.47 24.60 28.60
N ARG A 2 -13.97 25.68 29.21
CA ARG A 2 -13.42 26.85 28.50
C ARG A 2 -11.90 26.77 28.54
N THR A 3 -11.28 26.73 27.38
CA THR A 3 -9.82 26.63 27.21
C THR A 3 -9.38 27.70 26.23
N THR A 4 -8.24 28.32 26.49
CA THR A 4 -7.55 29.19 25.53
C THR A 4 -6.41 28.39 24.91
N LEU A 5 -6.38 28.30 23.59
CA LEU A 5 -5.36 27.59 22.83
C LEU A 5 -4.81 28.53 21.76
N THR A 6 -3.50 28.54 21.59
CA THR A 6 -2.81 29.23 20.49
C THR A 6 -2.85 28.33 19.25
N ILE A 7 -3.31 28.85 18.12
CA ILE A 7 -3.40 28.14 16.85
C ILE A 7 -2.64 28.95 15.81
N ASP A 8 -1.89 28.28 14.94
CA ASP A 8 -1.21 28.91 13.81
C ASP A 8 -2.19 29.69 12.91
N ASP A 9 -1.76 30.83 12.38
CA ASP A 9 -2.59 31.74 11.59
C ASP A 9 -3.14 31.09 10.32
N GLN A 10 -2.40 30.18 9.68
CA GLN A 10 -2.88 29.44 8.51
C GLN A 10 -4.00 28.50 8.89
N ILE A 11 -3.84 27.75 9.99
CA ILE A 11 -4.87 26.81 10.48
C ILE A 11 -6.12 27.60 10.91
N ALA A 12 -5.96 28.72 11.62
CA ALA A 12 -7.07 29.56 12.04
C ALA A 12 -7.87 30.11 10.85
N ARG A 13 -7.20 30.51 9.75
CA ARG A 13 -7.87 30.93 8.51
C ARG A 13 -8.65 29.79 7.85
N GLN A 14 -8.09 28.59 7.77
CA GLN A 14 -8.76 27.42 7.20
C GLN A 14 -10.01 27.04 8.01
N LEU A 15 -9.92 27.02 9.34
CA LEU A 15 -11.06 26.72 10.21
C LEU A 15 -12.17 27.77 10.10
N LYS A 16 -11.82 29.06 9.92
CA LYS A 16 -12.80 30.13 9.66
C LYS A 16 -13.49 29.97 8.30
N ALA A 17 -12.75 29.59 7.27
CA ALA A 17 -13.33 29.33 5.95
C ALA A 17 -14.35 28.19 6.01
N ILE A 18 -13.99 27.06 6.64
CA ILE A 18 -14.89 25.92 6.84
C ILE A 18 -16.14 26.33 7.63
N ALA A 19 -15.98 27.11 8.70
CA ALA A 19 -17.12 27.62 9.48
C ALA A 19 -18.08 28.46 8.62
N HIS A 20 -17.54 29.32 7.75
CA HIS A 20 -18.34 30.11 6.83
C HIS A 20 -19.05 29.26 5.77
N GLU A 21 -18.36 28.28 5.18
CA GLU A 21 -18.93 27.38 4.16
C GLU A 21 -20.02 26.45 4.72
N THR A 22 -19.90 26.05 5.99
CA THR A 22 -20.83 25.10 6.63
C THR A 22 -21.92 25.76 7.47
N ASP A 23 -21.94 27.09 7.53
CA ASP A 23 -22.81 27.90 8.42
C ASP A 23 -22.78 27.41 9.89
N ALA A 24 -21.60 26.95 10.32
CA ALA A 24 -21.37 26.40 11.64
C ALA A 24 -20.55 27.37 12.50
N SER A 25 -20.71 27.30 13.82
CA SER A 25 -19.88 28.12 14.70
C SER A 25 -18.41 27.69 14.65
N PHE A 26 -17.49 28.66 14.73
CA PHE A 26 -16.04 28.38 14.75
C PHE A 26 -15.67 27.33 15.83
N LYS A 27 -16.34 27.38 16.99
CA LYS A 27 -16.17 26.40 18.06
C LYS A 27 -16.55 24.99 17.64
N GLN A 28 -17.67 24.81 16.92
CA GLN A 28 -18.09 23.48 16.44
C GLN A 28 -17.06 22.94 15.47
N VAL A 29 -16.66 23.74 14.47
CA VAL A 29 -15.65 23.34 13.48
C VAL A 29 -14.33 22.95 14.13
N VAL A 30 -13.83 23.73 15.09
CA VAL A 30 -12.61 23.40 15.85
C VAL A 30 -12.75 22.04 16.54
N ASN A 31 -13.83 21.83 17.29
CA ASN A 31 -14.01 20.59 18.04
C ASN A 31 -14.18 19.37 17.12
N ASP A 32 -14.95 19.50 16.04
CA ASP A 32 -15.16 18.41 15.09
C ASP A 32 -13.88 18.06 14.34
N THR A 33 -13.11 19.07 13.93
CA THR A 33 -11.80 18.86 13.30
C THR A 33 -10.85 18.14 14.25
N LEU A 34 -10.78 18.55 15.52
CA LEU A 34 -9.96 17.89 16.53
C LEU A 34 -10.42 16.46 16.81
N ARG A 35 -11.73 16.21 16.92
CA ARG A 35 -12.28 14.85 17.10
C ARG A 35 -11.88 13.93 15.95
N ARG A 36 -12.01 14.39 14.70
CA ARG A 36 -11.61 13.63 13.51
C ARG A 36 -10.11 13.36 13.50
N GLY A 37 -9.29 14.35 13.87
CA GLY A 37 -7.84 14.20 13.98
C GLY A 37 -7.42 13.16 15.02
N LEU A 38 -8.05 13.19 16.21
CA LEU A 38 -7.79 12.21 17.27
C LEU A 38 -8.23 10.79 16.86
N ALA A 39 -9.41 10.64 16.26
CA ALA A 39 -9.88 9.35 15.76
C ALA A 39 -8.99 8.77 14.66
N ALA A 40 -8.50 9.62 13.74
CA ALA A 40 -7.57 9.19 12.70
C ALA A 40 -6.20 8.78 13.27
N ALA A 41 -5.74 9.42 14.34
CA ALA A 41 -4.52 9.03 15.04
C ALA A 41 -4.67 7.67 15.72
N GLU A 42 -5.82 7.39 16.34
CA GLU A 42 -6.12 6.08 16.95
C GLU A 42 -6.24 4.96 15.91
N GLN A 43 -6.83 5.24 14.74
CA GLN A 43 -6.99 4.28 13.65
C GLN A 43 -5.69 4.01 12.89
N ARG A 44 -4.66 4.83 13.10
CA ARG A 44 -3.31 4.61 12.56
C ARG A 44 -2.59 3.53 13.37
N ALA A 45 -3.22 2.37 13.54
CA ALA A 45 -2.50 1.16 13.87
C ALA A 45 -1.40 0.98 12.82
N PRO A 46 -0.15 0.68 13.20
CA PRO A 46 0.90 0.44 12.23
C PRO A 46 0.41 -0.66 11.29
N ALA A 47 0.35 -0.34 10.00
CA ALA A 47 0.04 -1.34 8.99
C ALA A 47 0.96 -2.54 9.26
N ARG A 48 0.37 -3.72 9.50
CA ARG A 48 1.18 -4.90 9.81
C ARG A 48 2.17 -5.08 8.65
N PRO A 49 3.48 -5.14 8.91
CA PRO A 49 4.46 -5.29 7.85
C PRO A 49 4.11 -6.54 7.05
N TYR A 50 4.07 -6.41 5.72
CA TYR A 50 3.85 -7.55 4.85
C TYR A 50 4.95 -8.59 5.10
N ARG A 51 4.56 -9.84 5.36
CA ARG A 51 5.48 -10.97 5.50
C ARG A 51 5.12 -12.04 4.50
N LEU A 52 6.06 -12.33 3.61
CA LEU A 52 5.98 -13.48 2.71
C LEU A 52 6.20 -14.75 3.54
N LYS A 53 5.31 -15.75 3.37
CA LYS A 53 5.50 -17.10 3.88
C LYS A 53 5.96 -17.97 2.71
N PRO A 54 7.28 -18.13 2.47
CA PRO A 54 7.75 -18.94 1.38
C PRO A 54 7.39 -20.40 1.64
N LEU A 55 7.04 -21.11 0.57
CA LEU A 55 6.93 -22.56 0.57
C LEU A 55 8.20 -23.12 -0.08
N SER A 56 8.80 -24.14 0.51
CA SER A 56 9.90 -24.85 -0.13
C SER A 56 9.37 -25.62 -1.34
N LEU A 57 9.90 -25.34 -2.53
CA LEU A 57 9.64 -26.10 -3.76
C LEU A 57 10.68 -27.21 -3.98
N GLY A 58 11.58 -27.42 -3.02
CA GLY A 58 12.72 -28.31 -3.16
C GLY A 58 13.90 -27.65 -3.88
N GLU A 59 14.92 -28.46 -4.17
CA GLU A 59 16.09 -28.04 -4.94
C GLU A 59 15.74 -27.93 -6.43
N PRO A 60 16.38 -27.01 -7.17
CA PRO A 60 16.26 -26.95 -8.62
C PRO A 60 16.63 -28.29 -9.26
N ALA A 61 15.99 -28.60 -10.40
CA ALA A 61 16.36 -29.77 -11.18
C ALA A 61 17.84 -29.70 -11.61
N PRO A 62 18.57 -30.82 -11.65
CA PRO A 62 19.97 -30.84 -12.05
C PRO A 62 20.17 -30.18 -13.42
N GLY A 63 21.17 -29.30 -13.52
CA GLY A 63 21.47 -28.57 -14.75
C GLY A 63 20.67 -27.27 -14.95
N TYR A 64 19.70 -26.97 -14.08
CA TYR A 64 18.97 -25.71 -14.11
C TYR A 64 19.55 -24.70 -13.11
N ASP A 65 20.08 -23.61 -13.64
CA ASP A 65 20.52 -22.44 -12.88
C ASP A 65 19.38 -21.42 -12.83
N LEU A 66 18.70 -21.31 -11.69
CA LEU A 66 17.54 -20.42 -11.51
C LEU A 66 17.87 -18.93 -11.63
N ASP A 67 19.15 -18.55 -11.53
CA ASP A 67 19.59 -17.18 -11.76
C ASP A 67 19.67 -16.84 -13.26
N LYS A 68 19.55 -17.84 -14.15
CA LYS A 68 19.61 -17.70 -15.61
C LYS A 68 18.28 -17.99 -16.28
N ALA A 69 17.27 -17.20 -15.95
CA ALA A 69 15.90 -17.36 -16.43
C ALA A 69 15.77 -17.49 -17.96
N LEU A 70 16.56 -16.74 -18.74
CA LEU A 70 16.53 -16.81 -20.21
C LEU A 70 16.99 -18.17 -20.74
N ALA A 71 18.08 -18.71 -20.19
CA ALA A 71 18.59 -20.02 -20.62
C ALA A 71 17.59 -21.15 -20.32
N ILE A 72 16.88 -21.05 -19.18
CA ILE A 72 15.79 -21.99 -18.85
C ILE A 72 14.67 -21.88 -19.88
N ALA A 73 14.26 -20.66 -20.23
CA ALA A 73 13.18 -20.44 -21.20
C ALA A 73 13.54 -20.97 -22.60
N GLU A 74 14.76 -20.72 -23.07
CA GLU A 74 15.26 -21.23 -24.35
C GLU A 74 15.22 -22.77 -24.38
N HIS A 75 15.71 -23.41 -23.33
CA HIS A 75 15.73 -24.87 -23.25
C HIS A 75 14.31 -25.46 -23.27
N LEU A 76 13.37 -24.87 -22.53
CA LEU A 76 11.96 -25.29 -22.53
C LEU A 76 11.30 -25.09 -23.91
N GLU A 77 11.68 -24.04 -24.64
CA GLU A 77 11.18 -23.79 -26.00
C GLU A 77 11.73 -24.83 -26.99
N ASP A 78 13.02 -25.15 -26.92
CA ASP A 78 13.65 -26.17 -27.75
C ASP A 78 13.00 -27.55 -27.55
N GLU A 79 12.78 -27.97 -26.30
CA GLU A 79 12.09 -29.23 -25.97
C GLU A 79 10.67 -29.29 -26.55
N ALA A 80 9.93 -28.17 -26.45
CA ALA A 80 8.59 -28.06 -27.00
C ALA A 80 8.58 -28.13 -28.54
N LEU A 81 9.56 -27.49 -29.21
CA LEU A 81 9.72 -27.54 -30.66
C LEU A 81 10.02 -28.96 -31.15
N VAL A 82 10.96 -29.66 -30.52
CA VAL A 82 11.30 -31.05 -30.84
C VAL A 82 10.06 -31.95 -30.70
N THR A 83 9.32 -31.80 -29.60
CA THR A 83 8.08 -32.57 -29.37
C THR A 83 7.05 -32.32 -30.48
N LYS A 84 6.85 -31.06 -30.87
CA LYS A 84 5.93 -30.67 -31.95
C LYS A 84 6.35 -31.21 -33.31
N MET A 85 7.65 -31.28 -33.59
CA MET A 85 8.17 -31.87 -34.83
C MET A 85 7.94 -33.38 -34.88
N ASN A 86 8.10 -34.08 -33.76
CA ASN A 86 7.88 -35.52 -33.66
C ASN A 86 6.40 -35.90 -33.83
N GLN A 87 5.46 -35.06 -33.37
CA GLN A 87 4.01 -35.28 -33.54
C GLN A 87 3.50 -35.03 -34.97
N ARG A 88 4.30 -34.40 -35.83
CA ARG A 88 3.96 -34.11 -37.24
C ARG A 88 4.43 -35.19 -38.20
N LYS A 89 5.15 -36.20 -37.71
CA LYS A 89 5.49 -37.43 -38.45
C LYS A 89 4.40 -38.48 -38.21
#